data_AF-A0A3R6W270-F1
#
_entry.id   AF-A0A3R6W270-F1
#
_cell.length_a   1.000
_cell.length_b   1.000
_cell.length_c   1.000
_cell.angle_alpha   90.00
_cell.angle_beta   90.00
_cell.angle_gamma   90.00
#
_symmetry.space_group_name_H-M   'P 1'
#
loop_
_entity.id
_entity.type
_entity.pdbx_description
1 polymer ?
#
loop_
_entity_poly.entity_id
_entity_poly.type
_entity_poly.pdbx_seq_one_letter_code
_entity_poly.pdbx_strand_id
1 'polypeptide(L)'
;MRAYVRLKFREKMHVRDTQALNILLQDAKEELERMDYYHSMYRAGQANKATVSNRSAPVLAPTCPNCNHTFESQLMRFCAMCGVKRPTLAS
;
A
#
# COMPACT_ATOMS: atom_id res chain seq x y z
N MET A 1 17.78 -1.54 -9.51
CA MET A 1 17.50 -0.63 -10.64
C MET A 1 18.29 -0.91 -11.92
N ARG A 2 19.64 -1.10 -11.87
CA ARG A 2 20.46 -1.30 -13.08
C ARG A 2 20.03 -2.45 -14.01
N ALA A 3 19.57 -3.58 -13.48
CA ALA A 3 19.14 -4.73 -14.28
C ALA A 3 17.86 -4.44 -15.08
N TYR A 4 16.88 -3.79 -14.46
CA TYR A 4 15.61 -3.43 -15.11
C TYR A 4 15.81 -2.40 -16.23
N VAL A 5 16.65 -1.39 -15.98
CA VAL A 5 16.99 -0.37 -16.99
C VAL A 5 17.69 -1.04 -18.19
N ARG A 6 18.65 -1.94 -17.95
CA ARG A 6 19.31 -2.70 -19.03
C ARG A 6 18.33 -3.53 -19.86
N LEU A 7 17.34 -4.14 -19.22
CA LEU A 7 16.29 -4.88 -19.93
C LEU A 7 15.41 -3.95 -20.77
N LYS A 8 14.93 -2.85 -20.18
CA LYS A 8 14.02 -1.88 -20.84
C LYS A 8 14.65 -1.22 -22.09
N PHE A 9 15.96 -1.00 -22.07
CA PHE A 9 16.69 -0.38 -23.18
C PHE A 9 17.50 -1.36 -24.02
N ARG A 10 17.39 -2.68 -23.78
CA ARG A 10 18.24 -3.70 -24.43
C ARG A 10 18.31 -3.56 -25.95
N GLU A 11 17.16 -3.37 -26.58
CA GLU A 11 17.06 -3.25 -28.03
C GLU A 11 17.53 -1.90 -28.57
N LYS A 12 17.62 -0.87 -27.72
CA LYS A 12 17.97 0.50 -28.11
C LYS A 12 19.42 0.86 -27.81
N MET A 13 20.20 -0.07 -27.25
CA MET A 13 21.60 0.13 -26.85
C MET A 13 22.55 0.42 -28.02
N HIS A 14 22.16 0.09 -29.26
CA HIS A 14 22.96 0.30 -30.45
C HIS A 14 22.64 1.61 -31.19
N VAL A 15 21.63 2.36 -30.74
CA VAL A 15 21.23 3.63 -31.35
C VAL A 15 22.34 4.66 -31.14
N ARG A 16 22.83 5.24 -32.24
CA ARG A 16 23.85 6.31 -32.23
C ARG A 16 23.36 7.62 -32.83
N ASP A 17 22.20 7.59 -33.48
CA ASP A 17 21.59 8.80 -34.02
C ASP A 17 21.19 9.73 -32.87
N THR A 18 21.73 10.94 -32.90
CA THR A 18 21.54 11.95 -31.85
C THR A 18 20.07 12.36 -31.73
N GLN A 19 19.33 12.41 -32.85
CA GLN A 19 17.92 12.77 -32.81
C GLN A 19 17.08 11.67 -32.15
N ALA A 20 17.30 10.41 -32.54
CA ALA A 20 16.67 9.27 -31.88
C ALA A 20 17.02 9.18 -30.38
N LEU A 21 18.27 9.47 -30.00
CA LEU A 21 18.68 9.50 -28.60
C LEU A 21 17.95 10.58 -27.80
N ASN A 22 17.76 11.77 -28.37
CA ASN A 22 17.01 12.86 -27.72
C ASN A 22 15.54 12.49 -27.49
N ILE A 23 14.91 11.83 -28.47
CA ILE A 23 13.53 11.33 -28.32
C ILE A 23 13.47 10.30 -27.19
N LEU A 24 14.40 9.33 -27.16
CA LEU A 24 14.44 8.32 -26.10
C LEU A 24 14.68 8.92 -24.71
N LEU A 25 15.49 9.97 -24.63
CA LEU A 25 15.73 10.69 -23.39
C LEU A 25 14.45 11.39 -22.92
N GLN A 26 13.71 12.02 -23.84
CA GLN A 26 12.45 12.70 -23.53
C GLN A 26 11.39 11.71 -23.03
N ASP A 27 11.19 10.60 -23.75
CA ASP A 27 10.28 9.53 -23.32
C ASP A 27 10.63 8.98 -21.92
N ALA A 28 11.92 8.81 -21.66
CA ALA A 28 12.38 8.32 -20.36
C ALA A 28 12.13 9.31 -19.23
N LYS A 29 12.23 10.62 -19.49
CA LYS A 29 11.92 11.67 -18.50
C LYS A 29 10.42 11.68 -18.17
N GLU A 30 9.56 11.67 -19.18
CA GLU A 30 8.11 11.66 -18.98
C GLU A 30 7.64 10.44 -18.17
N GLU A 31 8.23 9.28 -18.44
CA GLU A 31 7.91 8.06 -17.69
C GLU A 31 8.38 8.14 -16.23
N LEU A 32 9.53 8.75 -15.96
CA LEU A 32 9.99 8.99 -14.58
C LEU A 32 9.07 9.97 -13.85
N GLU A 33 8.69 11.07 -14.50
CA GLU A 33 7.74 12.04 -13.93
C GLU A 33 6.38 11.38 -13.62
N ARG A 34 5.90 10.50 -14.51
CA ARG A 34 4.67 9.73 -14.30
C ARG A 34 4.79 8.77 -13.10
N MET A 35 5.92 8.07 -12.97
CA MET A 35 6.17 7.21 -11.81
C MET A 35 6.20 8.01 -10.51
N ASP A 36 6.85 9.17 -10.51
CA ASP A 36 6.92 10.05 -9.34
C ASP A 36 5.54 10.61 -8.97
N TYR A 37 4.74 10.99 -9.96
CA TYR A 37 3.34 11.39 -9.75
C TYR A 37 2.54 10.27 -9.06
N TYR A 38 2.57 9.04 -9.59
CA TYR A 38 1.85 7.93 -8.96
C TYR A 38 2.36 7.61 -7.55
N HIS A 39 3.68 7.67 -7.33
CA HIS A 39 4.24 7.51 -5.99
C HIS A 39 3.78 8.60 -5.03
N SER A 40 3.70 9.86 -5.48
CA SER A 40 3.20 10.98 -4.66
C SER A 40 1.74 10.77 -4.24
N MET A 41 0.88 10.35 -5.17
CA MET A 41 -0.52 10.05 -4.93
C MET A 41 -0.69 8.90 -3.95
N TYR A 42 0.11 7.84 -4.11
CA TYR A 42 0.10 6.70 -3.19
C TYR A 42 0.56 7.09 -1.78
N ARG A 43 1.65 7.87 -1.66
CA ARG A 43 2.15 8.38 -0.38
C ARG A 43 1.12 9.26 0.31
N ALA A 44 0.47 10.17 -0.41
CA ALA A 44 -0.60 11.00 0.12
C ALA A 44 -1.78 10.15 0.64
N GLY A 45 -2.18 9.13 -0.11
CA GLY A 45 -3.21 8.17 0.32
C GLY A 45 -2.84 7.37 1.58
N GLN A 46 -1.56 7.01 1.73
CA GLN A 46 -1.06 6.30 2.92
C GLN A 46 -0.95 7.23 4.15
N ALA A 47 -0.54 8.48 3.97
CA ALA A 47 -0.51 9.47 5.05
C ALA A 47 -1.90 9.70 5.67
N ASN A 48 -2.94 9.70 4.83
CA ASN A 48 -4.33 9.79 5.30
C ASN A 48 -4.79 8.56 6.08
N LYS A 49 -4.26 7.37 5.79
CA LYS A 49 -4.57 6.15 6.58
C LYS A 49 -3.87 6.16 7.94
N ALA A 50 -2.64 6.70 8.01
CA ALA A 50 -1.90 6.83 9.26
C ALA A 50 -2.54 7.85 10.21
N THR A 51 -3.06 8.98 9.70
CA THR A 51 -3.74 9.99 10.53
C THR A 51 -5.12 9.57 11.03
N VAL A 52 -5.86 8.73 10.28
CA VAL A 52 -7.14 8.15 10.75
C VAL A 52 -6.94 7.15 11.88
N SER A 53 -5.77 6.50 11.96
CA SER A 53 -5.46 5.54 13.03
C SER A 53 -5.31 6.17 14.43
N ASN A 54 -5.27 7.50 14.54
CA ASN A 54 -5.15 8.22 15.82
C ASN A 54 -6.49 8.71 16.40
N ARG A 55 -7.62 8.41 15.78
CA ARG A 55 -8.94 8.62 16.39
C ARG A 55 -9.32 7.33 17.13
N SER A 56 -9.06 7.32 18.44
CA SER A 56 -9.64 6.40 19.44
C SER A 56 -10.01 5.02 18.90
N ALA A 57 -9.04 4.10 18.91
CA ALA A 57 -9.27 2.72 18.51
C ALA A 57 -10.53 2.18 19.24
N PRO A 58 -11.54 1.67 18.52
CA PRO A 58 -12.78 1.24 19.14
C PRO A 58 -12.50 0.13 20.14
N VAL A 59 -12.97 0.31 21.38
CA VAL A 59 -12.78 -0.67 22.46
C VAL A 59 -13.52 -1.94 22.06
N LEU A 60 -12.81 -3.06 21.92
CA LEU A 60 -13.41 -4.34 21.56
C LEU A 60 -13.82 -5.10 22.82
N ALA A 61 -15.00 -5.76 22.78
CA ALA A 61 -15.52 -6.49 23.94
C ALA A 61 -14.55 -7.59 24.42
N PRO A 62 -14.30 -7.77 25.73
CA PRO A 62 -13.32 -8.74 26.23
C PRO A 62 -13.75 -10.21 26.05
N THR A 63 -15.07 -10.47 25.94
CA THR A 63 -15.65 -11.81 25.81
C THR A 63 -16.65 -11.90 24.66
N CYS A 64 -16.83 -13.10 24.11
CA CYS A 64 -17.79 -13.37 23.05
C CYS A 64 -19.23 -13.35 23.61
N PRO A 65 -20.17 -12.60 23.03
CA PRO A 65 -21.55 -12.55 23.52
C PRO A 65 -22.32 -13.86 23.34
N ASN A 66 -21.87 -14.74 22.45
CA ASN A 66 -22.59 -15.99 22.13
C ASN A 66 -22.16 -17.18 23.00
N CYS A 67 -20.86 -17.32 23.26
CA CYS A 67 -20.30 -18.48 23.99
C CYS A 67 -19.52 -18.10 25.25
N ASN A 68 -19.48 -16.82 25.59
CA ASN A 68 -18.76 -16.25 26.73
C ASN A 68 -17.24 -16.52 26.77
N HIS A 69 -16.67 -17.04 25.69
CA HIS A 69 -15.23 -17.28 25.59
C HIS A 69 -14.46 -15.95 25.50
N THR A 70 -13.36 -15.86 26.25
CA THR A 70 -12.47 -14.68 26.29
C THR A 70 -11.64 -14.61 25.02
N PHE A 71 -11.50 -13.42 24.44
CA PHE A 71 -10.59 -13.23 23.30
C PHE A 71 -9.15 -13.13 23.79
N GLU A 72 -8.25 -13.99 23.29
CA GLU A 72 -6.85 -14.05 23.74
C GLU A 72 -6.02 -12.84 23.31
N SER A 73 -6.43 -12.14 22.24
CA SER A 73 -5.72 -10.97 21.73
C SER A 73 -6.65 -9.80 21.44
N GLN A 74 -6.14 -8.58 21.62
CA GLN A 74 -6.83 -7.33 21.27
C GLN A 74 -7.05 -7.17 19.76
N LEU A 75 -6.32 -7.92 18.93
CA LEU A 75 -6.45 -7.87 17.47
C LEU A 75 -7.50 -8.84 16.92
N MET A 76 -7.98 -9.81 17.73
CA MET A 76 -8.98 -10.78 17.29
C MET A 76 -10.31 -10.08 16.96
N ARG A 77 -10.78 -10.28 15.72
CA ARG A 77 -12.06 -9.75 15.22
C ARG A 77 -13.20 -10.77 15.26
N PHE A 78 -12.90 -12.04 15.47
CA PHE A 78 -13.85 -13.16 15.49
C PHE A 78 -13.52 -14.12 16.63
N CYS A 79 -14.53 -14.81 17.15
CA CYS A 79 -14.37 -15.78 18.22
C CYS A 79 -13.77 -17.10 17.69
N ALA A 80 -12.72 -17.59 18.34
CA ALA A 80 -12.09 -18.87 17.99
C ALA A 80 -13.02 -20.09 18.19
N MET A 81 -13.98 -19.99 19.11
CA MET A 81 -14.87 -21.10 19.46
C MET A 81 -16.13 -21.18 18.60
N CYS A 82 -16.70 -20.04 18.19
CA CYS A 82 -18.00 -20.02 17.50
C CYS A 82 -18.06 -19.11 16.27
N GLY A 83 -16.94 -18.50 15.86
CA GLY A 83 -16.86 -17.67 14.64
C GLY A 83 -17.59 -16.33 14.70
N VAL A 84 -18.32 -16.04 15.79
CA VAL A 84 -19.09 -14.79 15.93
C VAL A 84 -18.15 -13.58 15.91
N LYS A 85 -18.53 -12.55 15.15
CA LYS A 85 -17.80 -11.28 15.05
C LYS A 85 -17.76 -10.59 16.42
N ARG A 86 -16.58 -10.14 16.82
CA ARG A 86 -16.35 -9.43 18.08
C ARG A 86 -17.00 -8.04 18.03
N PRO A 87 -17.93 -7.73 18.94
CA PRO A 87 -18.56 -6.42 18.96
C PRO A 87 -17.58 -5.34 19.44
N THR A 88 -17.70 -4.15 18.86
CA THR A 88 -17.09 -2.93 19.38
C THR A 88 -18.01 -2.36 20.44
N LEU A 89 -17.48 -2.14 21.64
CA LEU A 89 -18.16 -1.37 22.67
C LEU A 89 -18.09 0.09 22.23
N ALA A 90 -19.24 0.71 21.98
CA ALA A 90 -19.31 2.14 21.74
C ALA A 90 -18.77 2.84 23.00
N SER A 91 -17.78 3.71 22.82
CA SER A 91 -17.38 4.70 23.83
C SER A 91 -18.46 5.75 24.00
#